data_AF-A0A5J4N4A0-F1
#
_entry.id   AF-A0A5J4N4A0-F1
#
_cell.length_a   1.000
_cell.length_b   1.000
_cell.length_c   1.000
_cell.angle_alpha   90.00
_cell.angle_beta   90.00
_cell.angle_gamma   90.00
#
_symmetry.space_group_name_H-M   'P 1'
#
loop_
_entity.id
_entity.type
_entity.pdbx_description
1 polymer ?
#
loop_
_entity_poly.entity_id
_entity_poly.type
_entity_poly.pdbx_seq_one_letter_code
_entity_poly.pdbx_strand_id
1 'polypeptide(L)'
;SREASFAHAISAAGVVHALSRSCKQARLYSCGCSQADRPEKLHRDWIWGGCGDNIAYAYRFAKAFIDVREKEKSYPRHSSELARMLMNLHNNRAGRLAVYKLASVACKCHGVSGSCSMRTCWTQLSPFPRVGSYLRQSYDEAIKVSLCALDL
;
A
#
# COMPACT_ATOMS: atom_id res chain seq x y z
N SER A 1 9.55 12.59 -15.08
CA SER A 1 9.60 13.83 -14.28
C SER A 1 9.20 13.51 -12.84
N ARG A 2 9.35 14.45 -11.91
CA ARG A 2 8.94 14.27 -10.52
C ARG A 2 7.43 14.00 -10.41
N GLU A 3 6.66 14.67 -11.27
CA GLU A 3 5.20 14.57 -11.37
C GLU A 3 4.77 13.18 -11.83
N ALA A 4 5.47 12.62 -12.82
CA ALA A 4 5.22 11.25 -13.28
C ALA A 4 5.50 10.24 -12.15
N SER A 5 6.57 10.43 -11.38
CA SER A 5 6.88 9.58 -10.22
C SER A 5 5.74 9.57 -9.20
N PHE A 6 5.21 10.76 -8.88
CA PHE A 6 4.05 10.88 -8.00
C PHE A 6 2.80 10.22 -8.59
N ALA A 7 2.51 10.43 -9.89
CA ALA A 7 1.37 9.83 -10.57
C ALA A 7 1.39 8.30 -10.52
N HIS A 8 2.55 7.67 -10.75
CA HIS A 8 2.75 6.23 -10.61
C HIS A 8 2.48 5.77 -9.16
N ALA A 9 3.07 6.47 -8.18
CA ALA A 9 2.91 6.12 -6.77
C ALA A 9 1.45 6.25 -6.29
N ILE A 10 0.79 7.39 -6.55
CA ILE A 10 -0.58 7.64 -6.07
C ILE A 10 -1.59 6.71 -6.76
N SER A 11 -1.39 6.40 -8.05
CA SER A 11 -2.25 5.45 -8.76
C SER A 11 -2.12 4.04 -8.19
N ALA A 12 -0.89 3.58 -7.93
CA ALA A 12 -0.66 2.29 -7.31
C ALA A 12 -1.19 2.21 -5.88
N ALA A 13 -1.05 3.29 -5.11
CA ALA A 13 -1.65 3.41 -3.79
C ALA A 13 -3.19 3.36 -3.85
N GLY A 14 -3.81 4.03 -4.82
CA GLY A 14 -5.26 4.06 -5.02
C GLY A 14 -5.84 2.67 -5.28
N VAL A 15 -5.20 1.88 -6.15
CA VAL A 15 -5.62 0.50 -6.41
C VAL A 15 -5.53 -0.37 -5.15
N VAL A 16 -4.43 -0.28 -4.39
CA VAL A 16 -4.30 -1.03 -3.13
C VAL A 16 -5.39 -0.62 -2.14
N HIS A 17 -5.59 0.69 -1.93
CA HIS A 17 -6.57 1.20 -0.97
C HIS A 17 -8.00 0.77 -1.31
N ALA A 18 -8.42 0.96 -2.57
CA ALA A 18 -9.76 0.62 -3.02
C ALA A 18 -10.04 -0.89 -2.93
N LEU A 19 -9.12 -1.74 -3.39
CA LEU A 19 -9.31 -3.18 -3.35
C LEU A 19 -9.30 -3.74 -1.93
N SER A 20 -8.39 -3.26 -1.07
CA SER A 20 -8.36 -3.66 0.34
C SER A 20 -9.68 -3.39 1.05
N ARG A 21 -10.29 -2.22 0.79
CA ARG A 21 -11.59 -1.85 1.33
C ARG A 21 -12.71 -2.72 0.75
N SER A 22 -12.71 -2.94 -0.56
CA SER A 22 -13.71 -3.78 -1.23
C SER A 22 -13.69 -5.23 -0.73
N CYS A 23 -12.51 -5.79 -0.44
CA CYS A 23 -12.38 -7.10 0.21
C CYS A 23 -13.03 -7.13 1.59
N LYS A 24 -12.77 -6.11 2.43
CA LYS A 24 -13.40 -5.98 3.76
C LYS A 24 -14.91 -5.86 3.68
N GLN A 25 -15.44 -5.21 2.64
CA GLN A 25 -16.87 -4.99 2.44
C GLN A 25 -17.57 -6.16 1.71
N ALA A 26 -16.87 -7.28 1.46
CA ALA A 26 -17.37 -8.42 0.70
C ALA A 26 -17.92 -8.03 -0.69
N ARG A 27 -17.35 -6.98 -1.31
CA ARG A 27 -17.71 -6.55 -2.67
C ARG A 27 -16.98 -7.34 -3.77
N LEU A 28 -16.02 -8.18 -3.39
CA LEU A 28 -15.21 -9.00 -4.28
C LEU A 28 -15.26 -10.43 -3.79
N TYR A 29 -15.56 -11.38 -4.68
CA TYR A 29 -15.60 -12.81 -4.37
C TYR A 29 -14.20 -13.41 -4.20
N SER A 30 -13.18 -12.78 -4.78
CA SER A 30 -11.80 -13.28 -4.86
C SER A 30 -10.97 -13.02 -3.60
N CYS A 31 -11.52 -12.33 -2.60
CA CYS A 31 -10.84 -12.00 -1.35
C CYS A 31 -11.83 -11.82 -0.20
N GLY A 32 -11.32 -11.94 1.03
CA GLY A 32 -12.07 -11.64 2.25
C GLY A 32 -11.30 -10.69 3.17
N CYS A 33 -11.64 -10.73 4.47
CA CYS A 33 -11.00 -9.93 5.49
C CYS A 33 -9.47 -10.16 5.57
N SER A 34 -8.77 -9.17 6.13
CA SER A 34 -7.34 -9.25 6.42
C SER A 34 -6.96 -10.52 7.18
N GLN A 35 -5.89 -11.18 6.75
CA GLN A 35 -5.24 -12.30 7.44
C GLN A 35 -3.91 -11.85 8.05
N ALA A 36 -3.78 -10.56 8.38
CA ALA A 36 -2.58 -10.02 8.97
C ALA A 36 -2.41 -10.53 10.41
N ASP A 37 -1.17 -10.84 10.78
CA ASP A 37 -0.84 -11.26 12.13
C ASP A 37 -1.14 -10.17 13.15
N ARG A 38 -1.36 -10.61 14.40
CA ARG A 38 -1.53 -9.72 15.53
C ARG A 38 -0.26 -8.87 15.71
N PRO A 39 -0.36 -7.52 15.75
CA PRO A 39 0.79 -6.67 16.02
C PRO A 39 1.38 -6.95 17.42
N GLU A 40 2.69 -7.11 17.52
CA GLU A 40 3.39 -7.41 18.80
C GLU A 40 3.10 -6.38 19.89
N LYS A 41 3.00 -5.11 19.51
CA LYS A 41 2.74 -3.99 20.44
C LYS A 41 1.28 -3.87 20.85
N LEU A 42 0.39 -4.73 20.36
CA LEU A 42 -1.03 -4.70 20.72
C LEU A 42 -1.22 -5.27 22.13
N HIS A 43 -1.87 -4.48 23.01
CA HIS A 43 -2.14 -4.87 24.40
C HIS A 43 -2.72 -6.28 24.49
N ARG A 44 -2.10 -7.15 25.30
CA ARG A 44 -2.35 -8.60 25.32
C ARG A 44 -3.84 -8.95 25.44
N ASP A 45 -4.57 -8.23 26.29
CA ASP A 45 -5.99 -8.49 26.56
C ASP A 45 -6.94 -8.01 25.45
N TRP A 46 -6.47 -7.21 24.48
CA TRP A 46 -7.31 -6.82 23.35
C TRP A 46 -7.37 -7.96 22.34
N ILE A 47 -8.57 -8.27 21.86
CA ILE A 47 -8.79 -9.34 20.90
C ILE A 47 -8.34 -8.87 19.53
N TRP A 48 -7.50 -9.64 18.85
CA TRP A 48 -7.18 -9.42 17.43
C TRP A 48 -8.15 -10.21 16.58
N GLY A 49 -8.99 -9.53 15.81
CA GLY A 49 -10.04 -10.19 15.04
C GLY A 49 -11.02 -9.20 14.40
N GLY A 50 -12.19 -9.69 14.04
CA GLY A 50 -13.13 -8.95 13.21
C GLY A 50 -12.67 -8.88 11.75
N CYS A 51 -13.26 -7.98 10.96
CA CYS A 51 -12.94 -7.85 9.53
C CYS A 51 -12.08 -6.62 9.24
N GLY A 52 -10.77 -6.84 9.12
CA GLY A 52 -9.80 -5.83 8.71
C GLY A 52 -9.68 -5.66 7.20
N ASP A 53 -9.13 -4.52 6.77
CA ASP A 53 -8.80 -4.26 5.36
C ASP A 53 -7.69 -5.22 4.87
N ASN A 54 -7.91 -5.87 3.71
CA ASN A 54 -6.98 -6.89 3.19
C ASN A 54 -5.89 -6.27 2.30
N ILE A 55 -4.89 -5.68 2.96
CA ILE A 55 -3.78 -4.97 2.30
C ILE A 55 -2.84 -5.92 1.56
N ALA A 56 -2.58 -7.09 2.12
CA ALA A 56 -1.69 -8.08 1.50
C ALA A 56 -2.24 -8.58 0.15
N TYR A 57 -3.53 -8.89 0.08
CA TYR A 57 -4.19 -9.25 -1.17
C TYR A 57 -4.09 -8.12 -2.20
N ALA A 58 -4.53 -6.93 -1.82
CA ALA A 58 -4.57 -5.78 -2.73
C ALA A 58 -3.18 -5.35 -3.21
N TYR A 59 -2.16 -5.46 -2.36
CA TYR A 59 -0.77 -5.21 -2.74
C TYR A 59 -0.31 -6.17 -3.84
N ARG A 60 -0.58 -7.47 -3.68
CA ARG A 60 -0.22 -8.49 -4.68
C ARG A 60 -0.98 -8.26 -5.99
N PHE A 61 -2.27 -7.97 -5.91
CA PHE A 61 -3.09 -7.65 -7.08
C PHE A 61 -2.54 -6.41 -7.80
N ALA A 62 -2.32 -5.30 -7.10
CA ALA A 62 -1.81 -4.07 -7.69
C ALA A 62 -0.43 -4.26 -8.31
N LYS A 63 0.45 -5.07 -7.70
CA LYS A 63 1.73 -5.44 -8.30
C LYS A 63 1.53 -6.22 -9.60
N ALA A 64 0.66 -7.22 -9.61
CA ALA A 64 0.39 -8.04 -10.80
C ALA A 64 -0.33 -7.25 -11.91
N PHE A 65 -1.17 -6.28 -11.58
CA PHE A 65 -1.96 -5.54 -12.56
C PHE A 65 -1.20 -4.32 -13.11
N ILE A 66 -0.59 -3.52 -12.24
CA ILE A 66 0.02 -2.23 -12.62
C ILE A 66 1.41 -2.44 -13.22
N ASP A 67 2.21 -3.35 -12.66
CA ASP A 67 3.60 -3.54 -13.11
C ASP A 67 3.69 -4.32 -14.44
N VAL A 68 2.59 -4.92 -14.93
CA VAL A 68 2.59 -5.67 -16.21
C VAL A 68 3.00 -4.78 -17.38
N ARG A 69 2.42 -3.57 -17.47
CA ARG A 69 2.71 -2.64 -18.58
C ARG A 69 4.19 -2.26 -18.66
N GLU A 70 4.85 -2.11 -17.52
CA GLU A 70 6.29 -1.81 -17.48
C GLU A 70 7.12 -3.02 -17.90
N LYS A 71 6.63 -4.25 -17.66
CA LYS A 71 7.36 -5.50 -17.92
C LYS A 71 7.09 -6.13 -19.29
N GLU A 72 6.15 -5.59 -20.07
CA GLU A 72 5.84 -6.09 -21.42
C GLU A 72 7.04 -6.00 -22.38
N LYS A 73 7.92 -5.03 -22.16
CA LYS A 73 9.09 -4.80 -23.02
C LYS A 73 10.37 -5.01 -22.23
N SER A 74 11.33 -5.67 -22.86
CA SER A 74 12.71 -5.71 -22.40
C SER A 74 13.51 -4.62 -23.11
N TYR A 75 14.41 -3.97 -22.39
CA TYR A 75 15.26 -2.91 -22.91
C TYR A 75 16.73 -3.26 -22.70
N PRO A 76 17.63 -2.85 -23.60
CA PRO A 76 19.07 -3.07 -23.43
C PRO A 76 19.59 -2.52 -22.09
N ARG A 77 20.63 -3.16 -21.55
CA ARG A 77 21.33 -2.61 -20.37
C ARG A 77 21.83 -1.20 -20.69
N HIS A 78 21.85 -0.35 -19.67
CA HIS A 78 22.25 1.07 -19.77
C HIS A 78 21.39 1.94 -20.71
N SER A 79 20.24 1.44 -21.17
CA SER A 79 19.30 2.26 -21.96
C SER A 79 18.48 3.21 -21.08
N SER A 80 18.11 4.35 -21.65
CA SER A 80 17.26 5.34 -20.98
C SER A 80 15.87 4.79 -20.65
N GLU A 81 15.38 3.89 -21.49
CA GLU A 81 14.10 3.21 -21.40
C GLU A 81 14.10 2.20 -20.27
N LEU A 82 15.20 1.46 -20.08
CA LEU A 82 15.37 0.57 -18.94
C LEU A 82 15.32 1.37 -17.63
N ALA A 83 16.03 2.51 -17.55
CA ALA A 83 16.00 3.35 -16.36
C ALA A 83 14.60 3.91 -16.08
N ARG A 84 13.87 4.34 -17.12
CA ARG A 84 12.48 4.80 -16.99
C ARG A 84 11.56 3.68 -16.50
N MET A 85 11.67 2.48 -17.06
CA MET A 85 10.91 1.29 -16.63
C MET A 85 11.18 0.97 -15.14
N LEU A 86 12.45 0.93 -14.74
CA LEU A 86 12.85 0.66 -13.36
C LEU A 86 12.37 1.77 -12.40
N MET A 87 12.42 3.03 -12.82
CA MET A 87 11.87 4.16 -12.08
C MET A 87 10.35 4.01 -11.88
N ASN A 88 9.61 3.67 -12.93
CA ASN A 88 8.16 3.45 -12.85
C ASN A 88 7.82 2.29 -11.89
N LEU A 89 8.52 1.16 -11.98
CA LEU A 89 8.37 0.03 -11.05
C LEU A 89 8.67 0.41 -9.60
N HIS A 90 9.73 1.21 -9.38
CA HIS A 90 10.08 1.72 -8.06
C HIS A 90 8.97 2.61 -7.50
N ASN A 91 8.46 3.55 -8.29
CA ASN A 91 7.41 4.48 -7.88
C ASN A 91 6.09 3.76 -7.59
N ASN A 92 5.70 2.79 -8.44
CA ASN A 92 4.55 1.94 -8.19
C ASN A 92 4.70 1.20 -6.84
N ARG A 93 5.89 0.63 -6.56
CA ARG A 93 6.18 -0.04 -5.29
C ARG A 93 6.09 0.94 -4.11
N ALA A 94 6.63 2.14 -4.24
CA ALA A 94 6.57 3.17 -3.21
C ALA A 94 5.11 3.51 -2.84
N GLY A 95 4.25 3.68 -3.85
CA GLY A 95 2.82 3.88 -3.68
C GLY A 95 2.12 2.75 -2.91
N ARG A 96 2.34 1.49 -3.33
CA ARG A 96 1.76 0.33 -2.65
C ARG A 96 2.24 0.21 -1.20
N LEU A 97 3.52 0.47 -0.95
CA LEU A 97 4.10 0.43 0.39
C LEU A 97 3.59 1.55 1.29
N ALA A 98 3.31 2.73 0.76
CA ALA A 98 2.75 3.84 1.55
C ALA A 98 1.43 3.44 2.21
N VAL A 99 0.55 2.74 1.47
CA VAL A 99 -0.72 2.23 2.02
C VAL A 99 -0.50 1.22 3.14
N TYR A 100 0.46 0.30 2.95
CA TYR A 100 0.80 -0.69 3.96
C TYR A 100 1.38 -0.05 5.23
N LYS A 101 2.34 0.87 5.08
CA LYS A 101 3.02 1.56 6.19
C LYS A 101 2.08 2.44 7.01
N LEU A 102 1.12 3.09 6.36
CA LEU A 102 0.19 3.99 7.01
C LEU A 102 -1.04 3.28 7.57
N ALA A 103 -1.21 1.98 7.33
CA ALA A 103 -2.24 1.20 7.98
C ALA A 103 -2.05 1.21 9.50
N SER A 104 -3.15 1.22 10.23
CA SER A 104 -3.15 1.27 11.70
C SER A 104 -4.06 0.20 12.27
N VAL A 105 -3.94 -0.02 13.57
CA VAL A 105 -4.92 -0.80 14.32
C VAL A 105 -6.12 0.10 14.63
N ALA A 106 -7.32 -0.34 14.26
CA ALA A 106 -8.56 0.21 14.76
C ALA A 106 -9.23 -0.78 15.70
N CYS A 107 -9.98 -0.27 16.67
CA CYS A 107 -10.61 -1.09 17.69
C CYS A 107 -12.05 -0.65 17.94
N LYS A 108 -12.90 -1.61 18.33
CA LYS A 108 -14.26 -1.36 18.83
C LYS A 108 -14.40 -1.93 20.23
N CYS A 109 -14.94 -1.10 21.12
CA CYS A 109 -15.26 -1.48 22.48
C CYS A 109 -16.58 -2.25 22.55
N HIS A 110 -16.60 -3.22 23.45
CA HIS A 110 -17.72 -4.07 23.79
C HIS A 110 -17.88 -4.03 25.31
N GLY A 111 -19.05 -3.63 25.79
CA GLY A 111 -19.33 -3.55 27.22
C GLY A 111 -20.70 -2.95 27.48
N VAL A 112 -21.27 -3.26 28.64
CA VAL A 112 -22.55 -2.71 29.09
C VAL A 112 -22.42 -1.19 29.20
N SER A 113 -23.44 -0.46 28.73
CA SER A 113 -23.50 1.01 28.76
C SER A 113 -22.33 1.74 28.08
N GLY A 114 -21.68 1.12 27.08
CA GLY A 114 -20.58 1.76 26.34
C GLY A 114 -19.20 1.65 27.00
N SER A 115 -19.07 0.81 28.04
CA SER A 115 -17.75 0.49 28.61
C SER A 115 -16.85 -0.27 27.63
N CYS A 116 -15.53 -0.16 27.82
CA CYS A 116 -14.50 -0.84 27.03
C CYS A 116 -13.89 -2.04 27.77
N SER A 117 -14.68 -2.78 28.55
CA SER A 117 -14.20 -3.95 29.30
C SER A 117 -13.68 -5.06 28.39
N MET A 118 -14.25 -5.18 27.18
CA MET A 118 -13.73 -6.00 26.10
C MET A 118 -13.51 -5.14 24.87
N ARG A 119 -12.49 -5.48 24.07
CA ARG A 119 -12.20 -4.74 22.85
C ARG A 119 -11.67 -5.64 21.75
N THR A 120 -12.23 -5.50 20.56
CA THR A 120 -11.78 -6.20 19.35
C THR A 120 -11.11 -5.22 18.41
N CYS A 121 -9.95 -5.58 17.88
CA CYS A 121 -9.11 -4.75 17.03
C CYS A 121 -8.78 -5.44 15.71
N TRP A 122 -8.65 -4.67 14.64
CA TRP A 122 -8.33 -5.13 13.29
C TRP A 122 -7.40 -4.17 12.55
N THR A 123 -6.80 -4.65 11.46
CA THR A 123 -6.06 -3.81 10.50
C THR A 123 -7.01 -2.87 9.77
N GLN A 124 -6.71 -1.58 9.80
CA GLN A 124 -7.51 -0.52 9.21
C GLN A 124 -6.64 0.36 8.30
N LEU A 125 -7.10 0.57 7.07
CA LEU A 125 -6.50 1.57 6.18
C LEU A 125 -6.58 2.95 6.81
N SER A 126 -5.50 3.73 6.67
CA SER A 126 -5.55 5.19 6.88
C SER A 126 -6.49 5.85 5.85
N PRO A 127 -7.06 7.01 6.17
CA PRO A 127 -7.75 7.83 5.18
C PRO A 127 -6.85 8.10 3.98
N PHE A 128 -7.39 7.99 2.76
CA PHE A 128 -6.60 8.18 1.55
C PHE A 128 -5.91 9.57 1.45
N PRO A 129 -6.51 10.67 1.94
CA PRO A 129 -5.81 11.97 2.00
C PRO A 129 -4.49 11.93 2.78
N ARG A 130 -4.38 11.10 3.83
CA ARG A 130 -3.13 10.91 4.58
C ARG A 130 -2.08 10.19 3.73
N VAL A 131 -2.49 9.20 2.94
CA VAL A 131 -1.62 8.53 1.97
C VAL A 131 -1.14 9.51 0.90
N GLY A 132 -2.04 10.33 0.37
CA GLY A 132 -1.72 11.38 -0.59
C GLY A 132 -0.71 12.39 -0.04
N SER A 133 -0.92 12.86 1.20
CA SER A 133 -0.01 13.80 1.87
C SER A 133 1.38 13.19 2.08
N TYR A 134 1.45 11.93 2.52
CA TYR A 134 2.72 11.22 2.68
C TYR A 134 3.47 11.07 1.35
N LEU A 135 2.77 10.70 0.28
CA LEU A 135 3.36 10.60 -1.06
C LEU A 135 3.73 11.97 -1.63
N ARG A 136 3.01 13.03 -1.26
CA ARG A 136 3.33 14.40 -1.65
C ARG A 136 4.64 14.86 -1.01
N GLN A 137 4.84 14.59 0.28
CA GLN A 137 6.12 14.85 0.93
C GLN A 137 7.26 14.08 0.25
N SER A 138 7.05 12.80 -0.08
CA SER A 138 8.03 12.00 -0.84
C SER A 138 8.30 12.57 -2.24
N TYR A 139 7.32 13.22 -2.86
CA TYR A 139 7.50 13.95 -4.12
C TYR A 139 8.37 15.19 -3.93
N ASP A 140 8.16 15.98 -2.88
CA ASP A 140 8.91 17.21 -2.64
C ASP A 140 10.40 16.91 -2.35
N GLU A 141 10.69 15.77 -1.71
CA GLU A 141 12.03 15.27 -1.37
C GLU A 141 12.65 14.34 -2.44
N ALA A 142 11.98 14.15 -3.58
CA ALA A 142 12.39 13.17 -4.58
C ALA A 142 13.77 13.47 -5.21
N ILE A 143 14.64 12.47 -5.25
CA ILE A 143 16.00 12.57 -5.78
C ILE A 143 16.00 12.29 -7.30
N LYS A 144 16.66 13.16 -8.07
CA LYS A 144 16.92 12.92 -9.49
C LYS A 144 17.99 11.84 -9.63
N VAL A 145 17.66 10.76 -10.31
CA VAL A 145 18.62 9.71 -10.68
C VAL A 145 19.19 9.98 -12.08
N SER A 146 20.49 9.79 -12.25
CA SER A 146 21.17 9.86 -13.55
C SER A 146 21.59 8.47 -13.99
N LEU A 147 21.62 8.24 -15.31
CA LEU A 147 22.05 6.98 -15.95
C LEU A 147 23.56 6.69 -15.84
N CYS A 148 24.36 7.54 -15.19
CA CYS A 148 25.81 7.54 -15.37
C CYS A 148 26.53 6.37 -14.68
N ALA A 149 27.37 5.68 -15.48
CA ALA A 149 28.48 4.79 -15.19
C ALA A 149 28.19 3.43 -14.51
N LEU A 150 27.66 2.50 -15.29
CA LEU A 150 28.12 1.10 -15.21
C LEU A 150 29.11 0.91 -16.36
N ASP A 151 30.20 1.67 -16.34
CA ASP A 151 31.44 1.36 -17.05
C ASP A 151 32.37 0.77 -15.99
N LEU A 152 32.21 -0.52 -15.73
CA LEU A 152 33.20 -1.40 -15.10
C LEU A 152 33.13 -2.75 -15.82
#